data_AF-G4A6F7-F1
#
_entry.id   AF-G4A6F7-F1
#
_cell.length_a   1.000
_cell.length_b   1.000
_cell.length_c   1.000
_cell.angle_alpha   90.00
_cell.angle_beta   90.00
_cell.angle_gamma   90.00
#
_symmetry.space_group_name_H-M   'P 1'
#
loop_
_entity.id
_entity.type
_entity.pdbx_description
1 polymer ?
#
loop_
_entity_poly.entity_id
_entity_poly.type
_entity_poly.pdbx_seq_one_letter_code
_entity_poly.pdbx_strand_id
1 'polypeptide(L)'
;MFNKLSHKLHYTLIPALFMMATNPAFAGGLQKTKQYLSQFSTEIHSFAGIVFVLAGFFAAYQMMWRGQPFESIAKVIYGAITLIVVPEIGLWLFP
;
A
#
# COMPACT_ATOMS: atom_id res chain seq x y z
N MET A 1 1.76 -22.35 35.06
CA MET A 1 0.45 -21.69 34.85
C MET A 1 0.30 -21.14 33.43
N PHE A 2 1.33 -20.49 32.86
CA PHE A 2 1.34 -19.97 31.48
C PHE A 2 1.01 -20.99 30.38
N ASN A 3 1.48 -22.23 30.49
CA ASN A 3 1.23 -23.26 29.46
C ASN A 3 -0.26 -23.68 29.35
N LYS A 4 -1.01 -23.63 30.47
CA LYS A 4 -2.47 -23.89 30.46
C LYS A 4 -3.26 -22.69 29.92
N LEU A 5 -2.77 -21.46 30.15
CA LEU A 5 -3.37 -20.24 29.63
C LEU A 5 -3.16 -20.14 28.10
N SER A 6 -1.95 -20.44 27.63
CA SER A 6 -1.58 -20.50 26.21
C SER A 6 -2.41 -21.53 25.44
N HIS A 7 -2.53 -22.76 25.97
CA HIS A 7 -3.39 -23.77 25.34
C HIS A 7 -4.86 -23.34 25.29
N LYS A 8 -5.42 -22.80 26.38
CA LYS A 8 -6.80 -22.28 26.36
C LYS A 8 -6.97 -21.15 25.36
N LEU A 9 -6.03 -20.21 25.29
CA LEU A 9 -6.05 -19.11 24.32
C LEU A 9 -6.05 -19.64 22.88
N HIS A 10 -5.20 -20.61 22.56
CA HIS A 10 -5.13 -21.20 21.21
C HIS A 10 -6.43 -21.94 20.85
N TYR A 11 -7.00 -22.71 21.79
CA TYR A 11 -8.26 -23.43 21.56
C TYR A 11 -9.49 -22.54 21.47
N THR A 12 -9.46 -21.29 21.94
CA THR A 12 -10.58 -20.35 21.80
C THR A 12 -10.38 -19.31 20.70
N LEU A 13 -9.15 -18.80 20.53
CA LEU A 13 -8.85 -17.76 19.53
C LEU A 13 -8.80 -18.31 18.12
N ILE A 14 -8.24 -19.51 17.91
CA ILE A 14 -8.14 -20.10 16.58
C ILE A 14 -9.55 -20.39 16.04
N PRO A 15 -10.46 -21.06 16.77
CA PRO A 15 -11.83 -21.26 16.30
C PRO A 15 -12.62 -19.96 16.17
N ALA A 16 -12.40 -18.96 17.02
CA ALA A 16 -13.04 -17.66 16.90
C ALA A 16 -12.58 -16.89 15.64
N LEU A 17 -11.29 -16.95 15.29
CA LEU A 17 -10.75 -16.43 14.04
C LEU A 17 -11.33 -17.17 12.82
N PHE A 18 -11.42 -18.50 12.89
CA PHE A 18 -12.07 -19.29 11.83
C PHE A 18 -13.55 -18.96 11.69
N MET A 19 -14.29 -18.83 12.81
CA MET A 19 -15.71 -18.44 12.80
C MET A 19 -15.93 -17.03 12.25
N MET A 20 -15.05 -16.07 12.59
CA MET A 20 -15.07 -14.75 11.95
C MET A 20 -14.75 -14.82 10.46
N ALA A 21 -13.74 -15.60 10.05
CA ALA A 21 -13.37 -15.76 8.65
C ALA A 21 -14.49 -16.41 7.81
N THR A 22 -15.28 -17.32 8.40
CA THR A 22 -16.43 -17.95 7.74
C THR A 22 -17.74 -17.16 7.88
N ASN A 23 -17.75 -16.03 8.59
CA ASN A 23 -18.94 -15.21 8.76
C ASN A 23 -19.25 -14.46 7.46
N PRO A 24 -20.46 -14.60 6.87
CA PRO A 24 -20.86 -13.88 5.66
C PRO A 24 -20.70 -12.36 5.77
N ALA A 25 -20.87 -11.78 6.96
CA ALA A 25 -20.68 -10.35 7.20
C ALA A 25 -19.20 -9.94 7.12
N PHE A 26 -18.28 -10.78 7.60
CA PHE A 26 -16.84 -10.56 7.46
C PHE A 26 -16.38 -10.76 6.01
N ALA A 27 -16.86 -11.80 5.34
CA ALA A 27 -16.57 -12.05 3.93
C ALA A 27 -17.07 -10.89 3.04
N GLY A 28 -18.29 -10.41 3.28
CA GLY A 28 -18.86 -9.25 2.57
C GLY A 28 -18.12 -7.94 2.89
N GLY A 29 -17.69 -7.75 4.14
CA GLY A 29 -16.85 -6.61 4.55
C GLY A 29 -15.49 -6.64 3.85
N LEU A 30 -14.80 -7.79 3.87
CA LEU A 30 -13.52 -8.00 3.21
C LEU A 30 -13.63 -7.78 1.69
N GLN A 31 -14.70 -8.27 1.06
CA GLN A 31 -14.94 -8.06 -0.37
C GLN A 31 -15.11 -6.57 -0.71
N LYS A 32 -15.85 -5.80 0.12
CA LYS A 32 -15.95 -4.34 -0.04
C LYS A 32 -14.60 -3.66 0.15
N THR A 33 -13.85 -4.03 1.19
CA THR A 33 -12.50 -3.48 1.42
C THR A 33 -11.59 -3.74 0.22
N LYS A 34 -11.62 -4.95 -0.36
CA LYS A 34 -10.87 -5.27 -1.59
C LYS A 34 -11.31 -4.42 -2.78
N GLN A 35 -12.62 -4.24 -2.98
CA GLN A 35 -13.13 -3.37 -4.04
C GLN A 35 -12.65 -1.91 -3.87
N TYR A 36 -12.72 -1.37 -2.65
CA TYR A 36 -12.20 -0.02 -2.38
C TYR A 36 -10.69 0.06 -2.57
N LEU A 37 -9.93 -0.94 -2.14
CA LEU A 37 -8.48 -0.98 -2.35
C LEU A 37 -8.11 -1.02 -3.84
N SER A 38 -8.87 -1.78 -4.63
CA SER A 38 -8.69 -1.88 -6.09
C SER A 38 -9.02 -0.57 -6.80
N GLN A 39 -10.12 0.08 -6.43
CA GLN A 39 -10.49 1.41 -6.96
C GLN A 39 -9.44 2.46 -6.56
N PHE A 40 -9.10 2.53 -5.29
CA PHE A 40 -8.08 3.41 -4.75
C PHE A 40 -6.72 3.22 -5.44
N SER A 41 -6.30 1.97 -5.65
CA SER A 41 -5.05 1.70 -6.37
C SER A 41 -5.13 2.13 -7.83
N THR A 42 -6.26 1.95 -8.50
CA THR A 42 -6.42 2.36 -9.91
C THR A 42 -6.32 3.88 -10.04
N GLU A 43 -7.01 4.60 -9.15
CA GLU A 43 -7.01 6.07 -9.12
C GLU A 43 -5.63 6.62 -8.76
N ILE A 44 -4.97 6.07 -7.73
CA ILE A 44 -3.63 6.49 -7.36
C ILE A 44 -2.62 6.13 -8.42
N HIS A 45 -2.70 4.97 -9.07
CA HIS A 45 -1.72 4.60 -10.09
C HIS A 45 -1.75 5.58 -11.28
N SER A 46 -2.96 5.97 -11.72
CA SER A 46 -3.14 7.02 -12.73
C SER A 46 -2.56 8.37 -12.28
N PHE A 47 -2.88 8.79 -11.05
CA PHE A 47 -2.38 10.03 -10.46
C PHE A 47 -0.85 10.03 -10.27
N ALA A 48 -0.30 8.92 -9.80
CA ALA A 48 1.12 8.73 -9.54
C ALA A 48 1.92 8.74 -10.84
N GLY A 49 1.39 8.20 -11.94
CA GLY A 49 1.97 8.34 -13.27
C GLY A 49 2.13 9.80 -13.70
N ILE A 50 1.11 10.63 -13.49
CA ILE A 50 1.17 12.08 -13.80
C ILE A 50 2.23 12.77 -12.93
N VAL A 51 2.23 12.50 -11.62
CA VAL A 51 3.21 13.07 -10.69
C VAL A 51 4.64 12.67 -11.07
N PHE A 52 4.85 11.43 -11.47
CA PHE A 52 6.16 10.93 -11.89
C PHE A 52 6.66 11.61 -13.16
N VAL A 53 5.79 11.81 -14.16
CA VAL A 53 6.11 12.55 -15.38
C VAL A 53 6.49 14.00 -15.06
N LEU A 54 5.71 14.68 -14.20
CA LEU A 54 6.01 16.05 -13.78
C LEU A 54 7.32 16.14 -12.98
N ALA A 55 7.57 15.19 -12.07
CA ALA A 55 8.82 15.10 -11.32
C ALA A 55 10.02 14.87 -12.26
N GLY A 56 9.86 14.05 -13.30
CA GLY A 56 10.86 13.82 -14.34
C GLY A 56 11.16 15.09 -15.14
N PHE A 57 10.14 15.81 -15.60
CA PHE A 57 10.34 17.10 -16.29
C PHE A 57 11.01 18.14 -15.40
N PHE A 58 10.59 18.23 -14.13
CA PHE A 58 11.21 19.13 -13.16
C PHE A 58 12.68 18.78 -12.91
N ALA A 59 13.00 17.49 -12.72
CA ALA A 59 14.37 17.03 -12.53
C ALA A 59 15.23 17.32 -13.78
N ALA A 60 14.71 17.05 -14.98
CA ALA A 60 15.40 17.36 -16.24
C ALA A 60 15.68 18.86 -16.36
N TYR A 61 14.71 19.72 -16.05
CA TYR A 61 14.90 21.17 -16.04
C TYR A 61 15.99 21.59 -15.05
N GLN A 62 15.96 21.07 -13.82
CA GLN A 62 16.93 21.43 -12.79
C GLN A 62 18.35 20.97 -13.13
N MET A 63 18.51 19.76 -13.69
CA MET A 63 19.83 19.24 -14.03
C MET A 63 20.38 19.86 -15.32
N MET A 64 19.58 19.88 -16.39
CA MET A 64 20.05 20.24 -17.73
C MET A 64 20.10 21.75 -17.94
N TRP A 65 19.14 22.50 -17.38
CA TRP A 65 19.06 23.96 -17.57
C TRP A 65 19.57 24.76 -16.38
N ARG A 66 19.43 24.26 -15.14
CA ARG A 66 19.88 24.97 -13.93
C ARG A 66 21.21 24.45 -13.38
N GLY A 67 21.76 23.39 -13.98
CA GLY A 67 23.04 22.79 -13.57
C GLY A 67 23.05 22.28 -12.14
N GLN A 68 21.88 21.98 -11.56
CA GLN A 68 21.79 21.49 -10.19
C GLN A 68 22.25 20.03 -10.09
N PRO A 69 22.98 19.66 -9.02
CA PRO A 69 23.41 18.29 -8.81
C PRO A 69 22.21 17.39 -8.50
N PHE A 70 22.28 16.12 -8.88
CA PHE A 70 21.21 15.14 -8.67
C PHE A 70 20.78 15.05 -7.18
N GLU A 71 21.72 15.16 -6.25
CA GLU A 71 21.44 15.09 -4.80
C GLU A 71 20.45 16.17 -4.33
N SER A 72 20.42 17.33 -5.00
CA SER A 72 19.51 18.43 -4.67
C SER A 72 18.04 18.12 -5.00
N ILE A 73 17.82 17.21 -5.96
CA ILE A 73 16.50 16.86 -6.53
C ILE A 73 16.12 15.39 -6.27
N ALA A 74 17.06 14.57 -5.79
CA ALA A 74 16.84 13.15 -5.51
C ALA A 74 15.62 12.92 -4.59
N LYS A 75 15.41 13.81 -3.60
CA LYS A 75 14.25 13.75 -2.69
C LYS A 75 12.91 13.87 -3.42
N VAL A 76 12.84 14.66 -4.49
CA VAL A 76 11.62 14.82 -5.31
C VAL A 76 11.34 13.52 -6.08
N ILE A 77 12.37 12.91 -6.66
CA ILE A 77 12.26 11.64 -7.37
C ILE A 77 11.89 10.50 -6.41
N TYR A 78 12.53 10.40 -5.25
CA TYR A 78 12.20 9.38 -4.24
C TYR A 78 10.77 9.54 -3.70
N GLY A 79 10.31 10.79 -3.51
CA GLY A 79 8.93 11.07 -3.15
C GLY A 79 7.95 10.57 -4.21
N ALA A 80 8.22 10.86 -5.49
CA ALA A 80 7.37 10.41 -6.60
C ALA A 80 7.32 8.87 -6.72
N ILE A 81 8.46 8.17 -6.55
CA ILE A 81 8.52 6.71 -6.58
C ILE A 81 7.70 6.10 -5.42
N THR A 82 7.79 6.68 -4.23
CA THR A 82 7.06 6.17 -3.05
C THR A 82 5.54 6.17 -3.27
N LEU A 83 5.02 7.18 -3.97
CA LEU A 83 3.59 7.27 -4.32
C LEU A 83 3.12 6.18 -5.29
N ILE A 84 4.02 5.62 -6.10
CA ILE A 84 3.72 4.51 -7.01
C ILE A 84 3.80 3.18 -6.27
N VAL A 85 4.86 2.97 -5.49
CA VAL A 85 5.18 1.69 -4.87
C VAL A 85 4.22 1.31 -3.75
N VAL A 86 3.76 2.26 -2.93
CA VAL A 86 2.86 1.97 -1.80
C VAL A 86 1.51 1.35 -2.25
N PRO A 87 0.81 1.90 -3.26
CA PRO A 87 -0.38 1.26 -3.83
C PRO A 87 -0.12 -0.13 -4.40
N GLU A 88 1.00 -0.34 -5.10
CA GLU A 88 1.36 -1.64 -5.70
C GLU A 88 1.57 -2.71 -4.63
N ILE A 89 2.25 -2.36 -3.52
CA ILE A 89 2.40 -3.26 -2.37
C ILE A 89 1.03 -3.53 -1.72
N GLY A 90 0.16 -2.51 -1.64
CA GLY A 90 -1.20 -2.67 -1.14
C GLY A 90 -2.01 -3.69 -1.94
N LEU A 91 -1.97 -3.62 -3.27
CA LEU A 91 -2.61 -4.63 -4.13
C LEU A 91 -2.00 -6.03 -3.97
N TRP A 92 -0.68 -6.12 -3.83
CA TRP A 92 -0.01 -7.41 -3.69
C TRP A 92 -0.32 -8.10 -2.35
N LEU A 93 -0.39 -7.35 -1.25
CA LEU A 93 -0.72 -7.88 0.08
C LEU A 93 -2.21 -8.23 0.23
N PHE A 94 -3.08 -7.61 -0.56
CA PHE A 94 -4.53 -7.79 -0.48
C PHE A 94 -5.13 -8.07 -1.88
N PRO A 95 -4.83 -9.23 -2.48
CA PRO A 95 -5.32 -9.60 -3.81
C PRO A 95 -6.84 -9.83 -3.86
#